data_AF-A0A1H3HF90-F1
#
_entry.id   AF-A0A1H3HF90-F1
#
_cell.length_a   1.000
_cell.length_b   1.000
_cell.length_c   1.000
_cell.angle_alpha   90.00
_cell.angle_beta   90.00
_cell.angle_gamma   90.00
#
_symmetry.space_group_name_H-M   'P 1'
#
loop_
_entity.id
_entity.type
_entity.pdbx_description
1 polymer ?
#
loop_
_entity_poly.entity_id
_entity_poly.type
_entity_poly.pdbx_seq_one_letter_code
_entity_poly.pdbx_strand_id
1 'polypeptide(L)' 'MTDTNAVDWEILKEILDAQVHINVCLEQYLLYVTHEDADLDREEIVACLDQAIESHERAMADLDAARRTIRTTS' A
#
# COMPACT_ATOMS: atom_id res chain seq x y z
N MET A 1 -13.46 13.21 -24.59
CA MET A 1 -13.00 13.96 -23.40
C MET A 1 -13.28 13.08 -22.19
N THR A 2 -12.57 11.94 -22.08
CA THR A 2 -12.98 10.84 -21.18
C THR A 2 -11.82 9.98 -20.65
N ASP A 3 -10.66 9.93 -21.30
CA ASP A 3 -9.53 9.09 -20.83
C ASP A 3 -8.75 9.67 -19.65
N THR A 4 -8.59 10.99 -19.56
CA THR A 4 -7.80 11.63 -18.50
C THR A 4 -8.40 11.37 -17.11
N ASN A 5 -9.72 11.47 -16.98
CA ASN A 5 -10.39 11.20 -15.69
C ASN A 5 -10.30 9.72 -15.26
N ALA A 6 -10.22 8.79 -16.21
CA ALA A 6 -10.10 7.37 -15.90
C ALA A 6 -8.70 7.04 -15.36
N VAL A 7 -7.66 7.57 -16.02
CA VAL A 7 -6.27 7.41 -15.59
C VAL A 7 -6.01 8.11 -14.26
N ASP A 8 -6.52 9.33 -14.07
CA ASP A 8 -6.38 10.05 -12.81
C ASP A 8 -7.04 9.31 -11.65
N TRP A 9 -8.22 8.70 -11.88
CA TRP A 9 -8.90 7.89 -10.88
C TRP A 9 -8.15 6.58 -10.56
N GLU A 10 -7.58 5.92 -11.57
CA GLU A 10 -6.78 4.71 -11.39
C GLU A 10 -5.52 5.01 -10.57
N ILE A 11 -4.81 6.10 -10.87
CA ILE A 11 -3.66 6.56 -10.08
C ILE A 11 -4.09 6.88 -8.63
N LEU A 12 -5.19 7.61 -8.45
CA LEU A 12 -5.68 7.97 -7.12
C LEU A 12 -6.03 6.72 -6.30
N LYS A 13 -6.70 5.74 -6.93
CA LYS A 13 -7.07 4.48 -6.29
C LYS A 13 -5.83 3.71 -5.82
N GLU A 14 -4.81 3.55 -6.67
CA GLU A 14 -3.59 2.83 -6.28
C GLU A 14 -2.83 3.52 -5.14
N ILE A 15 -2.82 4.86 -5.11
CA ILE A 15 -2.24 5.63 -3.99
C ILE A 15 -3.02 5.39 -2.70
N LEU A 16 -4.35 5.42 -2.75
CA LEU A 16 -5.21 5.18 -1.58
C LEU A 16 -5.08 3.75 -1.06
N ASP A 17 -5.04 2.76 -1.95
CA ASP A 17 -4.86 1.35 -1.60
C ASP A 17 -3.52 1.14 -0.86
N ALA A 18 -2.42 1.70 -1.38
CA ALA A 18 -1.12 1.66 -0.70
C ALA A 18 -1.18 2.28 0.71
N GLN A 19 -1.86 3.42 0.86
CA GLN A 19 -1.94 4.14 2.12
C GLN A 19 -2.74 3.38 3.20
N VAL A 20 -3.76 2.61 2.82
CA VAL A 20 -4.50 1.71 3.72
C VAL A 20 -3.58 0.66 4.34
N HIS A 21 -2.68 0.08 3.54
CA HIS A 21 -1.75 -0.95 4.01
C HIS A 21 -0.74 -0.41 5.04
N ILE A 22 -0.21 0.82 4.84
CA ILE A 22 0.63 1.49 5.85
C ILE A 22 -0.12 1.66 7.17
N ASN A 23 -1.38 2.13 7.10
CA ASN A 23 -2.16 2.42 8.30
C ASN A 23 -2.43 1.16 9.12
N VAL A 24 -2.73 0.03 8.47
CA VAL A 24 -2.90 -1.27 9.16
C VAL A 24 -1.61 -1.70 9.88
N CYS A 25 -0.46 -1.51 9.26
CA CYS A 25 0.82 -1.89 9.86
C CYS A 25 1.19 -1.01 11.04
N LEU A 26 0.89 0.29 10.94
CA LEU A 26 1.05 1.22 12.04
C LEU A 26 0.13 0.88 13.22
N GLU A 27 -1.13 0.52 12.96
CA GLU A 27 -2.08 0.10 13.99
C GLU A 27 -1.61 -1.16 14.72
N GLN A 28 -1.12 -2.17 14.00
CA GLN A 28 -0.61 -3.41 14.60
C GLN A 28 0.68 -3.16 15.40
N TYR A 29 1.59 -2.33 14.90
CA TYR A 29 2.78 -1.93 15.65
C TYR A 29 2.43 -1.13 16.91
N LEU A 30 1.48 -0.19 16.83
CA LEU A 30 1.01 0.57 17.98
C LEU A 30 0.38 -0.34 19.03
N LEU A 31 -0.40 -1.35 18.62
CA LEU A 31 -0.95 -2.35 19.53
C LEU A 31 0.18 -3.12 20.25
N TYR A 32 1.20 -3.56 19.51
CA TYR A 32 2.38 -4.24 20.07
C TYR A 32 3.12 -3.40 21.11
N VAL A 33 3.45 -2.15 20.79
CA VAL A 33 4.30 -1.32 21.67
C VAL A 33 3.55 -0.70 22.85
N THR A 34 2.22 -0.63 22.81
CA THR A 34 1.41 0.02 23.86
C THR A 34 0.75 -0.96 24.83
N HIS A 35 0.64 -2.24 24.49
CA HIS A 35 0.04 -3.25 25.35
C HIS A 35 1.11 -4.21 25.87
N GLU A 36 1.58 -4.00 27.10
CA GLU A 36 2.60 -4.85 27.76
C GLU A 36 2.15 -6.32 27.95
N ASP A 37 0.84 -6.61 27.87
CA ASP A 37 0.25 -7.95 27.94
C ASP A 37 -0.10 -8.56 26.56
N ALA A 38 0.16 -7.82 25.47
CA ALA A 38 0.01 -8.40 24.13
C ALA A 38 1.24 -9.27 23.86
N ASP A 39 1.08 -10.59 24.02
CA ASP A 39 2.03 -11.61 23.58
C ASP A 39 2.02 -11.71 22.03
N LEU A 40 2.14 -10.54 21.38
CA LEU A 40 2.31 -10.40 19.95
C LEU A 40 3.72 -10.88 19.65
N ASP A 41 3.78 -12.09 19.10
CA ASP A 41 5.02 -12.74 18.74
C ASP A 41 5.76 -11.82 17.75
N ARG A 42 7.07 -11.68 17.95
CA ARG A 42 7.94 -10.95 17.02
C ARG A 42 7.74 -11.45 15.58
N GLU A 43 7.40 -12.72 15.42
CA GLU A 43 7.05 -13.33 14.13
C GLU A 43 5.78 -12.72 13.50
N GLU A 44 4.75 -12.39 14.28
CA GLU A 44 3.51 -11.76 13.77
C GLU A 44 3.75 -10.33 13.28
N ILE A 45 4.63 -9.58 13.96
CA ILE A 45 5.03 -8.24 13.51
C ILE A 45 5.84 -8.32 12.22
N VAL A 46 6.77 -9.29 12.12
CA VAL A 46 7.54 -9.51 10.90
C VAL A 46 6.59 -9.87 9.75
N ALA A 47 5.63 -10.79 9.97
CA ALA A 47 4.65 -11.16 8.96
C ALA A 47 3.77 -9.97 8.52
N CYS A 48 3.37 -9.11 9.45
CA CYS A 48 2.67 -7.86 9.14
C CYS A 48 3.52 -6.94 8.24
N LEU A 49 4.78 -6.71 8.62
CA LEU A 49 5.69 -5.85 7.87
C LEU A 49 5.96 -6.41 6.47
N ASP A 50 6.12 -7.73 6.33
CA ASP A 50 6.30 -8.39 5.03
C ASP A 50 5.07 -8.18 4.13
N GLN A 51 3.85 -8.35 4.66
CA GLN A 51 2.61 -8.07 3.92
C GLN A 51 2.50 -6.60 3.50
N ALA A 52 2.95 -5.67 4.35
CA ALA A 52 3.00 -4.25 4.06
C ALA A 52 3.89 -3.96 2.84
N ILE A 53 5.09 -4.55 2.86
CA ILE A 53 6.12 -4.39 1.84
C ILE A 53 5.62 -4.97 0.52
N GLU A 54 5.12 -6.21 0.52
CA GLU A 54 4.59 -6.85 -0.69
C GLU A 54 3.46 -6.03 -1.33
N SER A 55 2.55 -5.49 -0.52
CA SER A 55 1.47 -4.64 -1.03
C SER A 55 1.99 -3.33 -1.62
N HIS A 56 3.02 -2.72 -1.02
CA HIS A 56 3.64 -1.51 -1.55
C HIS A 56 4.39 -1.76 -2.85
N GLU A 57 5.12 -2.86 -2.95
CA GLU A 57 5.78 -3.26 -4.20
C GLU A 57 4.77 -3.44 -5.33
N ARG A 58 3.61 -4.05 -5.02
CA ARG A 58 2.50 -4.19 -5.95
C ARG A 58 1.96 -2.84 -6.42
N ALA A 59 1.62 -1.94 -5.49
CA ALA A 59 1.12 -0.60 -5.82
C ALA A 59 2.13 0.20 -6.66
N MET A 60 3.43 0.11 -6.34
CA MET A 60 4.49 0.73 -7.13
C MET A 60 4.56 0.18 -8.55
N ALA A 61 4.41 -1.13 -8.73
CA ALA A 61 4.38 -1.75 -10.05
C ALA A 61 3.17 -1.32 -10.89
N ASP A 62 2.01 -1.19 -10.26
CA ASP A 62 0.76 -0.76 -10.90
C ASP A 62 0.84 0.74 -11.30
N LEU A 63 1.38 1.60 -10.43
CA LEU A 63 1.68 3.00 -10.78
C LEU A 63 2.69 3.14 -11.92
N ASP A 64 3.70 2.27 -11.97
CA ASP A 64 4.67 2.23 -13.07
C ASP A 64 4.05 1.73 -14.38
N ALA A 65 3.08 0.82 -14.32
CA ALA A 65 2.29 0.43 -15.48
C ALA A 65 1.45 1.60 -15.99
N ALA A 66 0.70 2.28 -15.11
CA ALA A 66 -0.09 3.47 -15.47
C ALA A 66 0.78 4.57 -16.09
N ARG A 67 1.94 4.87 -15.49
CA ARG A 67 2.93 5.83 -16.02
C ARG A 67 3.42 5.47 -17.42
N ARG A 68 3.68 4.18 -17.68
CA ARG A 68 4.08 3.70 -19.01
C ARG A 68 2.96 3.92 -20.04
N THR A 69 1.73 3.56 -19.70
CA THR A 69 0.55 3.78 -20.56
C THR A 69 0.40 5.24 -20.98
N ILE A 70 0.54 6.19 -20.04
CA ILE A 70 0.50 7.63 -20.34
C ILE A 70 1.61 8.01 -21.32
N ARG A 71 2.84 7.55 -21.08
CA ARG A 71 4.01 7.88 -21.92
C ARG A 71 3.93 7.29 -23.32
N THR A 72 3.28 6.14 -23.51
CA THR A 72 3.08 5.52 -24.84
C THR A 72 1.89 6.08 -25.61
N THR A 73 0.97 6.78 -24.93
CA THR A 73 -0.24 7.35 -25.56
C THR A 73 -0.05 8.85 -25.92
N SER A 74 1.07 9.45 -25.52
CA SER A 74 1.49 10.82 -25.87
C SER A 74 2.49 10.86 -27.01
#